data_AF-A0A1H4DRY1-F1
#
_entry.id   AF-A0A1H4DRY1-F1
#
_cell.length_a   1.000
_cell.length_b   1.000
_cell.length_c   1.000
_cell.angle_alpha   90.00
_cell.angle_beta   90.00
_cell.angle_gamma   90.00
#
_symmetry.space_group_name_H-M   'P 1'
#
loop_
_entity.id
_entity.type
_entity.pdbx_description
1 polymer ?
#
loop_
_entity_poly.entity_id
_entity_poly.type
_entity_poly.pdbx_seq_one_letter_code
_entity_poly.pdbx_strand_id
1 'polypeptide(L)'
;MLRSTWHRSVLALVSVFALAIAAVMPAANAAPRHTFDTGHIDAFNVQANNGELILNLKEDVTGSHVTHAPEDVVLTVKEAAFNDAIPSSIPRSPSGYLLPMTQDPNLIWPGWDTMGVQSGPAGFSQIDIAFTKVAGPGDIHLFSSSMLGVSSLLKDGGYQLKTGSVIDQKYPAHTHAN
;
A
#
# COMPACT_ATOMS: atom_id res chain seq x y z
N MET A 1 -2.33 83.20 18.29
CA MET A 1 -2.08 82.86 19.70
C MET A 1 -3.01 81.73 20.12
N LEU A 2 -2.47 80.71 20.81
CA LEU A 2 -3.13 79.62 21.59
C LEU A 2 -4.10 78.66 20.85
N ARG A 3 -3.74 77.38 20.60
CA ARG A 3 -3.66 76.16 21.47
C ARG A 3 -5.01 75.48 21.79
N SER A 4 -5.11 74.21 21.37
CA SER A 4 -5.79 73.04 21.99
C SER A 4 -7.33 73.08 22.08
N THR A 5 -8.11 72.03 21.80
CA THR A 5 -8.05 70.66 22.37
C THR A 5 -8.74 69.61 21.49
N TRP A 6 -8.17 68.42 21.51
CA TRP A 6 -8.65 67.15 20.96
C TRP A 6 -9.99 66.71 21.56
N HIS A 7 -10.89 66.16 20.73
CA HIS A 7 -11.93 65.23 21.18
C HIS A 7 -11.86 63.97 20.32
N ARG A 8 -11.50 62.86 20.97
CA ARG A 8 -11.53 61.51 20.43
C ARG A 8 -12.95 60.98 20.60
N SER A 9 -13.61 60.61 19.50
CA SER A 9 -14.80 59.76 19.54
C SER A 9 -14.42 58.40 18.96
N VAL A 10 -14.33 57.39 19.82
CA VAL A 10 -14.13 55.98 19.45
C VAL A 10 -15.50 55.42 19.09
N LEU A 11 -15.72 55.08 17.82
CA LEU A 11 -16.84 54.20 17.46
C LEU A 11 -16.44 52.76 17.81
N ALA A 12 -17.20 52.14 18.71
CA ALA A 12 -17.14 50.71 18.96
C ALA A 12 -17.80 49.96 17.79
N LEU A 13 -17.00 49.28 16.98
CA LEU A 13 -17.50 48.25 16.07
C LEU A 13 -17.52 46.92 16.84
N VAL A 14 -18.72 46.42 17.12
CA VAL A 14 -18.93 45.04 17.55
C VAL A 14 -18.94 44.18 16.29
N SER A 15 -17.80 43.59 15.95
CA SER A 15 -17.70 42.58 14.90
C SER A 15 -18.11 41.22 15.47
N VAL A 16 -19.27 40.72 15.06
CA VAL A 16 -19.70 39.34 15.33
C VAL A 16 -18.91 38.41 14.40
N PHE A 17 -17.94 37.68 14.97
CA PHE A 17 -17.26 36.58 14.27
C PHE A 17 -18.17 35.35 14.31
N ALA A 18 -18.77 34.99 13.18
CA ALA A 18 -19.40 33.69 13.01
C ALA A 18 -18.30 32.65 12.74
N LEU A 19 -17.97 31.84 13.76
CA LEU A 19 -17.02 30.74 13.63
C LEU A 19 -17.71 29.58 12.92
N ALA A 20 -17.48 29.42 11.62
CA ALA A 20 -17.84 28.22 10.89
C ALA A 20 -16.91 27.07 11.33
N ILE A 21 -17.37 26.24 12.25
CA ILE A 21 -16.70 24.99 12.60
C ILE A 21 -16.92 24.04 11.42
N ALA A 22 -15.92 23.90 10.55
CA ALA A 22 -15.87 22.80 9.60
C ALA A 22 -15.72 21.50 10.41
N ALA A 23 -16.81 20.75 10.55
CA ALA A 23 -16.75 19.40 11.06
C ALA A 23 -15.87 18.57 10.12
N VAL A 24 -14.67 18.20 10.58
CA VAL A 24 -13.89 17.14 9.96
C VAL A 24 -14.67 15.85 10.22
N MET A 25 -15.57 15.51 9.30
CA MET A 25 -16.22 14.22 9.28
C MET A 25 -15.13 13.16 9.06
N PRO A 26 -15.02 12.13 9.91
CA PRO A 26 -14.21 10.97 9.56
C PRO A 26 -14.74 10.42 8.24
N ALA A 27 -13.86 10.07 7.30
CA ALA A 27 -14.28 9.25 6.17
C ALA A 27 -14.95 8.00 6.74
N ALA A 28 -16.23 7.82 6.46
CA ALA A 28 -16.93 6.60 6.80
C ALA A 28 -16.18 5.46 6.10
N ASN A 29 -15.60 4.53 6.87
CA ASN A 29 -15.02 3.31 6.30
C ASN A 29 -16.17 2.51 5.68
N ALA A 30 -16.40 2.70 4.38
CA ALA A 30 -17.29 1.83 3.63
C ALA A 30 -16.76 0.40 3.74
N ALA A 31 -17.65 -0.59 3.84
CA ALA A 31 -17.24 -1.98 3.76
C ALA A 31 -16.50 -2.22 2.42
N PRO A 32 -15.45 -3.04 2.39
CA PRO A 32 -14.74 -3.37 1.16
C PRO A 32 -15.74 -3.95 0.15
N ARG A 33 -15.60 -3.51 -1.10
CA ARG A 33 -16.50 -3.91 -2.19
C ARG A 33 -16.10 -5.25 -2.81
N HIS A 34 -14.83 -5.62 -2.68
CA HIS A 34 -14.26 -6.80 -3.29
C HIS A 34 -13.48 -7.62 -2.25
N THR A 35 -13.70 -8.92 -2.27
CA THR A 35 -12.89 -9.88 -1.51
C THR A 35 -12.32 -10.89 -2.49
N PHE A 36 -10.99 -11.00 -2.52
CA PHE A 36 -10.29 -11.98 -3.35
C PHE A 36 -9.58 -12.98 -2.46
N ASP A 37 -9.84 -14.25 -2.70
CA ASP A 37 -9.28 -15.36 -1.93
C ASP A 37 -8.55 -16.39 -2.82
N THR A 38 -8.50 -16.14 -4.14
CA THR A 38 -7.71 -16.84 -5.14
C THR A 38 -7.18 -15.90 -6.21
N GLY A 39 -6.25 -16.41 -7.04
CA GLY A 39 -5.90 -15.84 -8.33
C GLY A 39 -4.72 -14.87 -8.30
N HIS A 40 -4.33 -14.41 -9.49
CA HIS A 40 -3.21 -13.49 -9.68
C HIS A 40 -3.60 -12.07 -9.26
N ILE A 41 -2.80 -11.49 -8.37
CA ILE A 41 -3.03 -10.17 -7.79
C ILE A 41 -1.70 -9.42 -7.72
N ASP A 42 -1.62 -8.28 -8.39
CA ASP A 42 -0.62 -7.25 -8.12
C ASP A 42 -1.17 -6.33 -7.02
N ALA A 43 -0.87 -6.67 -5.77
CA ALA A 43 -1.30 -5.91 -4.59
C ALA A 43 -0.78 -4.46 -4.63
N PHE A 44 0.37 -4.26 -5.28
CA PHE A 44 0.90 -2.95 -5.63
C PHE A 44 1.11 -2.88 -7.14
N ASN A 45 0.19 -2.26 -7.87
CA ASN A 45 0.38 -1.90 -9.27
C ASN A 45 0.75 -0.41 -9.34
N VAL A 46 1.98 -0.14 -9.77
CA VAL A 46 2.55 1.20 -9.86
C VAL A 46 2.66 1.62 -11.32
N GLN A 47 2.07 2.75 -11.64
CA GLN A 47 2.09 3.33 -12.97
C GLN A 47 2.56 4.78 -12.90
N ALA A 48 2.93 5.35 -14.05
CA ALA A 48 3.21 6.77 -14.17
C ALA A 48 2.26 7.42 -15.17
N ASN A 49 1.69 8.57 -14.80
CA ASN A 49 0.92 9.41 -15.70
C ASN A 49 1.42 10.85 -15.58
N ASN A 50 1.88 11.44 -16.68
CA ASN A 50 2.40 12.81 -16.72
C ASN A 50 3.46 13.13 -15.63
N GLY A 51 4.31 12.16 -15.29
CA GLY A 51 5.36 12.31 -14.28
C GLY A 51 4.91 12.09 -12.83
N GLU A 52 3.64 11.74 -12.60
CA GLU A 52 3.11 11.42 -11.28
C GLU A 52 2.89 9.91 -11.13
N LEU A 53 3.25 9.35 -9.97
CA LEU A 53 3.06 7.93 -9.66
C LEU A 53 1.62 7.67 -9.23
N ILE A 54 1.05 6.61 -9.77
CA ILE A 54 -0.28 6.10 -9.40
C ILE A 54 -0.07 4.71 -8.78
N LEU A 55 -0.60 4.50 -7.58
CA LEU A 55 -0.64 3.20 -6.91
C LEU A 55 -2.09 2.71 -6.83
N ASN A 56 -2.35 1.52 -7.35
CA ASN A 56 -3.62 0.83 -7.22
C ASN A 56 -3.39 -0.68 -7.04
N LEU A 57 -4.46 -1.45 -6.90
CA LEU A 57 -4.42 -2.91 -6.97
C LEU A 57 -4.85 -3.33 -8.38
N LYS A 58 -4.19 -4.35 -8.95
CA LYS A 58 -4.55 -4.95 -10.24
C LYS A 58 -4.72 -6.47 -10.07
N GLU A 59 -5.75 -7.04 -10.68
CA GLU A 59 -6.10 -8.46 -10.53
C GLU A 59 -6.56 -9.07 -11.85
N ASP A 60 -6.39 -10.40 -11.95
CA ASP A 60 -6.84 -11.23 -13.08
C ASP A 60 -7.98 -12.22 -12.70
N VAL A 61 -8.65 -11.98 -11.56
CA VAL A 61 -9.72 -12.82 -10.98
C VAL A 61 -11.08 -12.55 -11.65
N THR A 62 -11.45 -11.27 -11.80
CA THR A 62 -12.77 -10.87 -12.35
C THR A 62 -12.73 -10.59 -13.86
N GLY A 63 -11.53 -10.48 -14.41
CA GLY A 63 -11.25 -10.17 -15.81
C GLY A 63 -9.76 -9.89 -15.95
N SER A 64 -9.28 -9.64 -17.17
CA SER A 64 -7.86 -9.37 -17.38
C SER A 64 -7.50 -7.95 -16.95
N HIS A 65 -6.54 -7.83 -16.03
CA HIS A 65 -5.86 -6.60 -15.61
C HIS A 65 -6.83 -5.56 -15.06
N VAL A 66 -7.85 -6.03 -14.34
CA VAL A 66 -8.85 -5.18 -13.72
C VAL A 66 -8.20 -4.45 -12.55
N THR A 67 -8.43 -3.14 -12.44
CA THR A 67 -7.84 -2.31 -11.39
C THR A 67 -8.90 -1.86 -10.38
N HIS A 68 -8.47 -1.77 -9.13
CA HIS A 68 -9.31 -1.37 -8.00
C HIS A 68 -8.59 -0.33 -7.15
N ALA A 69 -9.37 0.56 -6.51
CA ALA A 69 -8.87 1.34 -5.39
C ALA A 69 -8.48 0.37 -4.26
N PRO A 70 -7.26 0.44 -3.69
CA PRO A 70 -6.81 -0.53 -2.68
C PRO A 70 -7.73 -0.61 -1.46
N GLU A 71 -8.35 0.50 -1.06
CA GLU A 71 -9.29 0.58 0.06
C GLU A 71 -10.63 -0.16 -0.17
N ASP A 72 -10.97 -0.48 -1.42
CA ASP A 72 -12.17 -1.22 -1.78
C ASP A 72 -11.95 -2.76 -1.76
N VAL A 73 -10.72 -3.23 -1.48
CA VAL A 73 -10.32 -4.64 -1.63
C VAL A 73 -9.87 -5.26 -0.30
N VAL A 74 -10.34 -6.48 -0.04
CA VAL A 74 -9.78 -7.39 0.97
C VAL A 74 -9.14 -8.58 0.27
N LEU A 75 -7.86 -8.81 0.56
CA LEU A 75 -7.16 -10.04 0.17
C LEU A 75 -7.24 -11.03 1.32
N THR A 76 -7.76 -12.23 1.04
CA THR A 76 -7.98 -13.28 2.03
C THR A 76 -7.03 -14.44 1.79
N VAL A 77 -6.19 -14.72 2.79
CA VAL A 77 -5.38 -15.93 2.82
C VAL A 77 -6.25 -17.06 3.39
N LYS A 78 -6.47 -18.11 2.61
CA LYS A 78 -7.29 -19.26 3.03
C LYS A 78 -6.55 -20.16 4.01
N GLU A 79 -7.33 -20.92 4.78
CA GLU A 79 -6.81 -22.03 5.62
C GLU A 79 -6.00 -23.05 4.83
N ALA A 80 -6.27 -23.23 3.53
CA ALA A 80 -5.46 -24.10 2.68
C ALA A 80 -4.00 -23.64 2.53
N ALA A 81 -3.67 -22.38 2.83
CA ALA A 81 -2.29 -21.89 2.87
C ALA A 81 -1.59 -22.21 4.19
N PHE A 82 -2.31 -22.67 5.22
CA PHE A 82 -1.70 -23.04 6.49
C PHE A 82 -0.80 -24.27 6.33
N ASN A 83 0.41 -24.16 6.87
CA ASN A 83 1.41 -25.22 6.87
C ASN A 83 1.97 -25.35 8.28
N ASP A 84 1.90 -26.55 8.86
CA ASP A 84 2.38 -26.87 10.20
C ASP A 84 3.82 -27.44 10.22
N ALA A 85 4.44 -27.59 9.05
CA ALA A 85 5.75 -28.18 8.84
C ALA A 85 6.59 -27.36 7.82
N ILE A 86 6.60 -26.04 7.99
CA ILE A 86 7.43 -25.13 7.21
C ILE A 86 8.93 -25.47 7.46
N PRO A 87 9.73 -25.74 6.41
CA PRO A 87 11.15 -26.04 6.55
C PRO A 87 11.91 -24.94 7.30
N SER A 88 12.93 -25.30 8.08
CA SER A 88 13.70 -24.35 8.91
C SER A 88 14.44 -23.27 8.11
N SER A 89 14.63 -23.47 6.80
CA SER A 89 15.20 -22.48 5.89
C SER A 89 14.24 -21.35 5.51
N ILE A 90 12.93 -21.51 5.77
CA ILE A 90 11.91 -20.52 5.44
C ILE A 90 11.70 -19.59 6.65
N PRO A 91 11.54 -18.26 6.42
CA PRO A 91 11.24 -17.32 7.49
C PRO A 91 9.97 -17.73 8.25
N ARG A 92 10.01 -17.56 9.58
CA ARG A 92 8.89 -17.87 10.50
C ARG A 92 8.44 -19.35 10.53
N SER A 93 9.31 -20.29 10.17
CA SER A 93 9.17 -21.70 10.55
C SER A 93 8.94 -21.87 12.08
N PRO A 94 8.34 -22.98 12.54
CA PRO A 94 7.96 -24.19 11.81
C PRO A 94 6.53 -24.18 11.25
N SER A 95 5.72 -23.16 11.54
CA SER A 95 4.33 -23.14 11.08
C SER A 95 3.80 -21.73 10.82
N GLY A 96 2.83 -21.64 9.91
CA GLY A 96 2.19 -20.40 9.50
C GLY A 96 1.44 -20.54 8.19
N TYR A 97 0.86 -19.44 7.73
CA TYR A 97 0.28 -19.37 6.39
C TYR A 97 1.39 -19.04 5.39
N LEU A 98 1.58 -19.90 4.40
CA LEU A 98 2.62 -19.76 3.38
C LEU A 98 1.96 -19.71 2.00
N LEU A 99 1.98 -18.54 1.38
CA LEU A 99 1.55 -18.38 -0.01
C LEU A 99 2.65 -18.90 -0.95
N PRO A 100 2.30 -19.49 -2.11
CA PRO A 100 3.28 -20.16 -2.96
C PRO A 100 3.96 -19.19 -3.93
N MET A 101 5.22 -19.49 -4.30
CA MET A 101 5.94 -18.71 -5.33
C MET A 101 5.41 -19.03 -6.73
N THR A 102 5.11 -20.29 -6.98
CA THR A 102 4.39 -20.73 -8.19
C THR A 102 2.90 -20.68 -7.90
N GLN A 103 2.11 -20.18 -8.85
CA GLN A 103 0.66 -20.06 -8.69
C GLN A 103 -0.01 -21.39 -8.29
N ASP A 104 -0.76 -21.36 -7.18
CA ASP A 104 -1.77 -22.35 -6.84
C ASP A 104 -3.15 -21.74 -7.16
N PRO A 105 -3.97 -22.34 -8.04
CA PRO A 105 -5.28 -21.79 -8.40
C PRO A 105 -6.26 -21.70 -7.21
N ASN A 106 -5.99 -22.37 -6.08
CA ASN A 106 -6.84 -22.33 -4.89
C ASN A 106 -6.48 -21.21 -3.91
N LEU A 107 -5.38 -20.50 -4.13
CA LEU A 107 -4.87 -19.45 -3.24
C LEU A 107 -4.67 -18.15 -3.99
N ILE A 108 -4.64 -17.03 -3.27
CA ILE A 108 -4.16 -15.77 -3.84
C ILE A 108 -2.68 -15.91 -4.20
N TRP A 109 -2.28 -15.29 -5.29
CA TRP A 109 -0.90 -15.23 -5.75
C TRP A 109 -0.46 -13.78 -5.85
N PRO A 110 -0.07 -13.17 -4.70
CA PRO A 110 0.19 -11.75 -4.62
C PRO A 110 1.56 -11.39 -5.19
N GLY A 111 1.66 -10.14 -5.62
CA GLY A 111 2.85 -9.57 -6.20
C GLY A 111 2.73 -8.06 -6.36
N TRP A 112 3.56 -7.52 -7.25
CA TRP A 112 3.50 -6.15 -7.69
C TRP A 112 3.92 -6.04 -9.15
N ASP A 113 3.36 -5.04 -9.83
CA ASP A 113 3.73 -4.66 -11.19
C ASP A 113 4.16 -3.20 -11.19
N THR A 114 5.33 -2.95 -11.75
CA THR A 114 5.90 -1.61 -11.92
C THR A 114 6.20 -1.29 -13.38
N MET A 115 5.87 -2.15 -14.34
CA MET A 115 6.16 -1.94 -15.75
C MET A 115 5.53 -0.66 -16.29
N GLY A 116 4.35 -0.28 -15.76
CA GLY A 116 3.63 0.91 -16.17
C GLY A 116 4.33 2.25 -15.87
N VAL A 117 5.38 2.25 -15.04
CA VAL A 117 6.12 3.48 -14.67
C VAL A 117 7.03 4.01 -15.77
N GLN A 118 7.30 3.22 -16.81
CA GLN A 118 8.11 3.63 -17.97
C GLN A 118 7.34 4.54 -18.95
N SER A 119 6.04 4.76 -18.71
CA SER A 119 5.18 5.48 -19.63
C SER A 119 5.50 6.98 -19.66
N GLY A 120 5.73 7.52 -20.86
CA GLY A 120 5.87 8.95 -21.13
C GLY A 120 7.32 9.49 -21.06
N PRO A 121 7.52 10.78 -21.35
CA PRO A 121 8.85 11.39 -21.50
C PRO A 121 9.69 11.43 -20.20
N ALA A 122 9.05 11.21 -19.05
CA ALA A 122 9.63 11.29 -17.72
C ALA A 122 9.54 9.95 -16.96
N GLY A 123 9.46 8.83 -17.69
CA GLY A 123 9.30 7.50 -17.10
C GLY A 123 10.37 7.17 -16.05
N PHE A 124 9.98 6.41 -15.04
CA PHE A 124 10.85 6.02 -13.94
C PHE A 124 11.62 4.74 -14.29
N SER A 125 12.89 4.67 -13.90
CA SER A 125 13.73 3.47 -14.06
C SER A 125 13.80 2.61 -12.81
N GLN A 126 13.37 3.13 -11.66
CA GLN A 126 13.34 2.43 -10.38
C GLN A 126 12.15 2.96 -9.56
N ILE A 127 11.57 2.07 -8.75
CA ILE A 127 10.50 2.40 -7.81
C ILE A 127 10.86 1.83 -6.43
N ASP A 128 10.62 2.61 -5.39
CA ASP A 128 10.61 2.12 -4.02
C ASP A 128 9.15 2.10 -3.54
N ILE A 129 8.65 0.93 -3.11
CA ILE A 129 7.32 0.79 -2.49
C ILE A 129 7.51 0.87 -0.98
N ALA A 130 7.09 1.99 -0.38
CA ALA A 130 7.29 2.28 1.04
C ALA A 130 6.06 1.94 1.88
N PHE A 131 6.26 1.15 2.94
CA PHE A 131 5.22 0.77 3.89
C PHE A 131 5.17 1.78 5.04
N THR A 132 4.36 2.83 4.87
CA THR A 132 4.26 3.91 5.86
C THR A 132 3.57 3.49 7.15
N LYS A 133 2.71 2.46 7.10
CA LYS A 133 2.07 1.85 8.26
C LYS A 133 1.70 0.40 7.96
N VAL A 134 2.03 -0.49 8.88
CA VAL A 134 1.58 -1.88 8.93
C VAL A 134 0.96 -2.12 10.29
N ALA A 135 -0.25 -2.65 10.33
CA ALA A 135 -1.00 -2.87 11.56
C ALA A 135 -1.81 -4.16 11.48
N GLY A 136 -1.84 -4.89 12.59
CA GLY A 136 -2.53 -6.17 12.73
C GLY A 136 -1.90 -6.99 13.85
N PRO A 137 -2.58 -8.03 14.33
CA PRO A 137 -2.05 -8.89 15.39
C PRO A 137 -0.98 -9.88 14.89
N GLY A 138 -0.86 -10.06 13.58
CA GLY A 138 0.08 -11.01 12.95
C GLY A 138 1.26 -10.33 12.27
N ASP A 139 2.31 -11.12 12.03
CA ASP A 139 3.50 -10.71 11.28
C ASP A 139 3.38 -11.15 9.81
N ILE A 140 3.81 -10.28 8.89
CA ILE A 140 3.99 -10.63 7.47
C ILE A 140 5.49 -10.80 7.24
N HIS A 141 5.88 -11.90 6.60
CA HIS A 141 7.24 -12.09 6.12
C HIS A 141 7.20 -12.15 4.59
N LEU A 142 7.99 -11.30 3.94
CA LEU A 142 8.02 -11.15 2.49
C LEU A 142 9.35 -11.67 1.96
N PHE A 143 9.29 -12.65 1.05
CA PHE A 143 10.49 -13.21 0.45
C PHE A 143 10.23 -13.79 -0.93
N SER A 144 11.32 -14.02 -1.66
CA SER A 144 11.29 -14.87 -2.85
C SER A 144 11.92 -16.22 -2.52
N SER A 145 11.36 -17.31 -3.04
CA SER A 145 11.92 -18.65 -2.94
C SER A 145 12.29 -19.22 -4.30
N SER A 146 13.39 -19.96 -4.33
CA SER A 146 13.88 -20.69 -5.51
C SER A 146 14.54 -22.00 -5.07
N MET A 147 15.04 -22.78 -6.04
CA MET A 147 15.84 -23.97 -5.75
C MET A 147 17.13 -23.65 -4.95
N LEU A 148 17.61 -22.41 -4.98
CA LEU A 148 18.80 -21.96 -4.25
C LEU A 148 18.48 -21.49 -2.81
N GLY A 149 17.20 -21.46 -2.43
CA GLY A 149 16.74 -21.01 -1.11
C GLY A 149 15.89 -19.74 -1.18
N VAL A 150 15.80 -19.04 -0.06
CA VAL A 150 15.00 -17.82 0.12
C VAL A 150 15.84 -16.55 0.09
N SER A 151 15.31 -15.48 -0.48
CA SER A 151 15.92 -14.15 -0.51
C SER A 151 14.94 -13.11 0.00
N SER A 152 15.43 -12.16 0.80
CA SER A 152 14.63 -11.01 1.22
C SER A 152 14.28 -10.15 0.01
N LEU A 153 13.08 -9.57 0.04
CA LEU A 153 12.60 -8.58 -0.93
C LEU A 153 12.50 -7.18 -0.31
N LEU A 154 13.09 -7.00 0.88
CA LEU A 154 13.11 -5.75 1.62
C LEU A 154 14.51 -5.12 1.57
N LYS A 155 14.53 -3.80 1.49
CA LYS A 155 15.76 -2.98 1.39
C LYS A 155 16.73 -3.16 2.57
N ASP A 156 16.22 -3.54 3.74
CA ASP A 156 17.03 -3.80 4.94
C ASP A 156 17.59 -5.23 5.00
N GLY A 157 17.25 -6.09 4.04
CA GLY A 157 17.65 -7.50 3.97
C GLY A 157 16.92 -8.41 4.96
N GLY A 158 16.02 -7.87 5.78
CA GLY A 158 15.18 -8.64 6.69
C GLY A 158 13.98 -9.26 5.96
N TYR A 159 13.29 -10.19 6.62
CA TYR A 159 12.10 -10.82 6.02
C TYR A 159 10.79 -10.21 6.52
N GLN A 160 10.77 -9.67 7.73
CA GLN A 160 9.53 -9.14 8.31
C GLN A 160 9.16 -7.79 7.68
N LEU A 161 7.99 -7.76 7.06
CA LEU A 161 7.37 -6.55 6.54
C LEU A 161 6.68 -5.81 7.67
N LYS A 162 7.12 -4.58 7.94
CA LYS A 162 6.67 -3.76 9.07
C LYS A 162 6.59 -2.29 8.67
N THR A 163 6.06 -1.45 9.56
CA THR A 163 6.10 0.01 9.38
C THR A 163 7.54 0.47 9.15
N GLY A 164 7.77 1.19 8.05
CA GLY A 164 9.09 1.66 7.61
C GLY A 164 9.82 0.72 6.65
N SER A 165 9.29 -0.48 6.37
CA SER A 165 9.84 -1.37 5.33
C SER A 165 9.74 -0.73 3.94
N VAL A 166 10.68 -1.08 3.06
CA VAL A 166 10.71 -0.65 1.67
C VAL A 166 11.01 -1.85 0.79
N ILE A 167 10.23 -2.04 -0.27
CA ILE A 167 10.56 -2.94 -1.39
C ILE A 167 11.26 -2.09 -2.45
N ASP A 168 12.52 -2.38 -2.74
CA ASP A 168 13.30 -1.73 -3.78
C ASP A 168 13.19 -2.46 -5.13
N GLN A 169 12.46 -1.85 -6.07
CA GLN A 169 12.29 -2.36 -7.43
C GLN A 169 13.26 -1.65 -8.39
N LYS A 170 14.45 -2.21 -8.54
CA LYS A 170 15.61 -1.61 -9.24
C LYS A 170 15.42 -1.39 -10.75
N TYR A 171 14.44 -2.06 -11.34
CA TYR A 171 14.04 -1.89 -12.73
C TYR A 171 12.55 -2.27 -12.87
N PRO A 172 11.80 -1.68 -13.81
CA PRO A 172 10.38 -1.98 -14.00
C PRO A 172 10.18 -3.47 -14.30
N ALA A 173 9.34 -4.13 -13.51
CA ALA A 173 9.11 -5.56 -13.59
C ALA A 173 7.78 -5.97 -12.98
N HIS A 174 7.36 -7.17 -13.37
CA HIS A 174 6.31 -7.96 -12.76
C HIS A 174 6.92 -8.95 -11.76
N THR A 175 6.52 -8.92 -10.49
CA THR A 175 7.16 -9.72 -9.42
C THR A 175 6.12 -10.36 -8.53
N HIS A 176 6.30 -11.65 -8.22
CA HIS A 176 5.55 -12.35 -7.17
C HIS A 176 6.42 -12.61 -5.96
N ALA A 177 5.77 -12.77 -4.81
CA ALA A 177 6.42 -13.05 -3.54
C ALA A 177 5.64 -14.11 -2.75
N ASN A 178 6.39 -14.79 -1.88
CA ASN A 178 5.83 -15.55 -0.77
C ASN A 178 5.51 -14.61 0.39
#